data_AF-I0I4L9-F1
#
_entry.id   AF-I0I4L9-F1
#
_cell.length_a   1.000
_cell.length_b   1.000
_cell.length_c   1.000
_cell.angle_alpha   90.00
_cell.angle_beta   90.00
_cell.angle_gamma   90.00
#
_symmetry.space_group_name_H-M   'P 1'
#
loop_
_entity.id
_entity.type
_entity.pdbx_description
1 polymer ?
#
loop_
_entity_poly.entity_id
_entity_poly.type
_entity_poly.pdbx_seq_one_letter_code
_entity_poly.pdbx_strand_id
1 'polypeptide(L)' 'MVADFIAFLRLRYAQEPHEEAEILPALKDEPFIGMWRDRTDVADSSAWVRAVRTREWE' A
#
# COMPACT_ATOMS: atom_id res chain seq x y z
N MET A 1 -4.34 31.69 6.32
CA MET A 1 -5.55 31.37 5.51
C MET A 1 -5.30 30.10 4.70
N VAL A 2 -6.34 29.48 4.12
CA VAL A 2 -6.18 28.25 3.30
C VAL A 2 -5.20 28.46 2.14
N ALA A 3 -5.11 29.68 1.59
CA ALA A 3 -4.16 30.04 0.54
C ALA A 3 -2.69 29.84 0.97
N ASP A 4 -2.33 30.20 2.20
CA ASP A 4 -0.96 30.05 2.73
C ASP A 4 -0.59 28.58 2.91
N PHE A 5 -1.57 27.77 3.32
CA PHE A 5 -1.40 26.33 3.45
C PHE A 5 -1.20 25.65 2.08
N ILE A 6 -1.96 26.06 1.06
CA ILE A 6 -1.77 25.58 -0.32
C ILE A 6 -0.40 26.01 -0.87
N ALA A 7 0.04 27.24 -0.59
CA ALA A 7 1.35 27.73 -1.01
C ALA A 7 2.49 26.93 -0.34
N PHE A 8 2.34 26.62 0.95
CA PHE A 8 3.27 25.76 1.69
C PHE A 8 3.35 24.34 1.12
N LEU A 9 2.21 23.72 0.80
CA LEU A 9 2.18 22.39 0.18
C LEU A 9 2.87 22.40 -1.19
N ARG A 10 2.60 23.40 -2.02
CA ARG A 10 3.29 23.54 -3.31
C ARG A 10 4.79 23.70 -3.12
N LEU A 11 5.24 24.53 -2.18
CA LEU A 11 6.67 24.70 -1.91
C LEU A 11 7.33 23.38 -1.45
N ARG A 12 6.65 22.61 -0.59
CA ARG A 12 7.15 21.36 -0.03
C ARG A 12 7.21 20.21 -1.04
N TYR A 13 6.21 20.13 -1.93
CA TYR A 13 6.05 18.99 -2.85
C TYR A 13 6.35 19.33 -4.32
N ALA A 14 6.58 20.59 -4.68
CA ALA A 14 7.05 20.95 -6.03
C ALA A 14 8.50 20.53 -6.30
N GLN A 15 9.23 20.17 -5.24
CA GLN A 15 10.59 19.68 -5.26
C GLN A 15 10.67 18.41 -4.43
N GLU A 16 9.70 17.49 -4.54
CA GLU A 16 10.07 16.12 -4.20
C GLU A 16 11.31 15.82 -5.05
N PRO A 17 12.46 15.52 -4.44
CA PRO A 17 13.47 14.81 -5.18
C PRO A 17 12.70 13.65 -5.79
N HIS A 18 12.96 13.34 -7.07
CA HIS A 18 13.06 11.93 -7.33
C HIS A 18 14.02 11.43 -6.24
N GLU A 19 13.49 10.84 -5.15
CA GLU A 19 14.16 9.71 -4.51
C GLU A 19 14.66 8.96 -5.73
N GLU A 20 15.98 8.96 -5.94
CA GLU A 20 16.61 8.26 -7.05
C GLU A 20 15.79 7.02 -7.19
N ALA A 21 14.98 6.94 -8.26
CA ALA A 21 13.93 5.95 -8.29
C ALA A 21 14.72 4.68 -8.18
N GLU A 22 14.71 4.06 -6.98
CA GLU A 22 15.33 2.78 -6.79
C GLU A 22 14.75 2.01 -7.96
N ILE A 23 15.60 1.35 -8.74
CA ILE A 23 15.13 0.65 -9.91
C ILE A 23 14.24 -0.45 -9.35
N LEU A 24 12.98 -0.10 -9.12
CA LEU A 24 12.01 -0.93 -8.48
C LEU A 24 11.77 -2.00 -9.52
N PRO A 25 11.80 -3.27 -9.12
CA PRO A 25 11.40 -4.32 -10.02
C PRO A 25 10.01 -3.96 -10.57
N ALA A 26 9.72 -4.38 -11.80
CA ALA A 26 8.38 -4.15 -12.34
C ALA A 26 7.37 -4.74 -11.35
N LEU A 27 6.21 -4.09 -11.16
CA LEU A 27 5.23 -4.49 -10.15
C LEU A 27 4.94 -6.01 -10.12
N LYS A 28 4.93 -6.66 -11.29
CA LYS A 28 4.74 -8.11 -11.44
C LYS A 28 5.85 -8.99 -10.84
N ASP A 29 7.05 -8.44 -10.68
CA ASP A 29 8.27 -9.09 -10.22
C ASP A 29 8.48 -8.86 -8.70
N GLU A 30 7.59 -8.08 -8.07
CA GLU A 30 7.56 -7.88 -6.63
C GLU A 30 7.16 -9.18 -5.90
N PRO A 31 7.87 -9.59 -4.84
CA PRO A 31 7.65 -10.88 -4.16
C PRO A 31 6.29 -11.01 -3.48
N PHE A 32 5.60 -9.89 -3.22
CA PHE A 32 4.25 -9.92 -2.65
C PHE A 32 3.18 -10.29 -3.69
N ILE A 33 3.45 -10.08 -4.99
CA ILE A 33 2.50 -10.42 -6.05
C ILE A 33 2.44 -11.93 -6.24
N GLY A 34 1.25 -12.50 -6.02
CA GLY A 34 1.03 -13.94 -6.12
C GLY A 34 1.28 -14.71 -4.82
N MET A 35 1.69 -14.05 -3.73
CA MET A 35 1.89 -14.68 -2.42
C MET A 35 0.65 -15.46 -1.92
N TRP A 36 -0.54 -15.05 -2.32
CA TRP A 36 -1.82 -15.67 -1.94
C TRP A 36 -2.44 -16.53 -3.04
N ARG A 37 -1.77 -16.69 -4.19
CA ARG A 37 -2.34 -17.37 -5.38
C ARG A 37 -2.74 -18.82 -5.08
N ASP A 38 -1.90 -19.54 -4.34
CA ASP A 38 -2.08 -20.96 -4.08
C ASP A 38 -2.83 -21.23 -2.76
N ARG A 39 -3.20 -20.15 -2.04
CA ARG A 39 -3.92 -20.25 -0.78
C ARG A 39 -5.41 -20.41 -1.02
N THR A 40 -5.89 -21.64 -0.89
CA THR A 40 -7.32 -21.95 -1.03
C THR A 40 -8.16 -21.42 0.13
N ASP A 41 -7.55 -21.17 1.29
CA ASP A 41 -8.24 -20.69 2.50
C ASP A 41 -8.62 -19.20 2.44
N VAL A 42 -8.00 -18.41 1.55
CA VAL A 42 -8.34 -17.01 1.23
C VAL A 42 -9.12 -16.86 -0.07
N ALA A 43 -9.72 -17.93 -0.60
CA ALA A 43 -10.59 -17.84 -1.77
C ALA A 43 -11.73 -16.82 -1.58
N ASP A 44 -12.31 -16.77 -0.39
CA ASP A 44 -13.11 -15.64 0.09
C ASP A 44 -12.30 -14.84 1.12
N SER A 45 -11.57 -13.85 0.62
CA SER A 45 -10.71 -12.99 1.44
C SER A 45 -11.50 -12.20 2.49
N SER A 46 -12.75 -11.84 2.19
CA SER A 46 -13.60 -11.09 3.11
C SER A 46 -14.07 -11.95 4.28
N ALA A 47 -14.43 -13.21 4.02
CA ALA A 47 -14.76 -14.17 5.08
C ALA A 47 -13.52 -14.51 5.93
N TRP A 48 -12.37 -14.73 5.28
CA TRP A 48 -11.11 -15.04 5.97
C TRP A 48 -10.68 -13.95 6.96
N VAL A 49 -10.68 -12.67 6.54
CA VAL A 49 -10.31 -11.55 7.43
C VAL A 49 -11.24 -11.46 8.64
N ARG A 50 -12.56 -11.65 8.44
CA ARG A 50 -13.53 -11.61 9.55
C ARG A 50 -13.29 -12.74 10.55
N ALA A 51 -13.06 -13.97 10.06
CA ALA A 51 -12.80 -15.13 10.90
C ALA A 51 -11.51 -14.97 11.71
N VAL A 52 -10.43 -14.48 11.09
CA VAL A 52 -9.16 -14.19 11.78
C VAL A 52 -9.39 -13.16 12.90
N ARG A 53 -10.12 -12.08 12.61
CA ARG A 53 -10.42 -11.05 13.60
C ARG A 53 -11.21 -11.60 14.78
N THR A 54 -12.21 -12.45 14.53
CA THR A 54 -12.95 -13.11 15.62
C THR A 54 -12.07 -14.06 16.43
N ARG A 55 -11.12 -14.77 15.79
CA ARG A 55 -10.28 -15.74 16.49
C ARG A 55 -9.16 -15.10 17.32
N GLU A 56 -8.53 -14.06 16.79
CA GLU A 56 -7.26 -13.55 17.32
C GLU A 56 -7.40 -12.29 18.17
N TRP A 57 -8.51 -11.55 18.02
CA TRP A 57 -8.68 -10.22 18.62
C TRP A 57 -9.87 -10.17 19.61
N GLU A 58 -10.19 -11.28 20.25
CA GLU A 58 -10.96 -11.28 21.51
C GLU A 58 -10.06 -10.83 22.68
#